data_AF-A0A924SS08-F1
#
_entry.id   AF-A0A924SS08-F1
#
_cell.length_a   1.000
_cell.length_b   1.000
_cell.length_c   1.000
_cell.angle_alpha   90.00
_cell.angle_beta   90.00
_cell.angle_gamma   90.00
#
_symmetry.space_group_name_H-M   'P 1'
#
loop_
_entity.id
_entity.type
_entity.pdbx_description
1 polymer ?
#
loop_
_entity_poly.entity_id
_entity_poly.type
_entity_poly.pdbx_seq_one_letter_code
_entity_poly.pdbx_strand_id
1 'polypeptide(L)'
;MSRTLIKHSFSYENPLTLQFTPEFQKAIPETPGVYLMKSTDDTILYIGKAKSLRTRLSCYFQMKPGRTEDRIMEMLEQVKFISWEEHPTEAQALLRENELLHAIRPPYNIADTHEDSYLYLGVKEVTSSDNAKNPGASLKLEFRLSNCREISSQGFEVFGCFKHRSKIKVGYTALLRLIYACSLSRPRFSYPAKISRASPPWIYQTEFPRAWEKLLMDFLKGRSEALLHEFLEALLSNDNIPRFMWPSLQEDIEVVRALFKLGPQATYQLKRRHGLKVKVLSARRMDRLIHEELRLGMAASGSAQ
;
A
#
# COMPACT_ATOMS: atom_id res chain seq x y z
N MET A 1 -26.62 -3.92 -52.86
CA MET A 1 -27.14 -4.32 -51.54
C MET A 1 -26.37 -3.56 -50.46
N SER A 2 -26.90 -2.42 -50.01
CA SER A 2 -26.27 -1.61 -48.96
C SER A 2 -26.72 -2.16 -47.60
N ARG A 3 -25.78 -2.70 -46.81
CA ARG A 3 -26.06 -3.18 -45.44
C ARG A 3 -26.15 -1.97 -44.52
N THR A 4 -27.37 -1.57 -44.17
CA THR A 4 -27.63 -0.60 -43.10
C THR A 4 -27.19 -1.21 -41.77
N LEU A 5 -26.08 -0.71 -41.22
CA LEU A 5 -25.67 -1.01 -39.85
C LEU A 5 -26.64 -0.31 -38.90
N ILE A 6 -27.54 -1.08 -38.30
CA ILE A 6 -28.39 -0.62 -37.21
C ILE A 6 -27.48 -0.40 -35.99
N LYS A 7 -27.11 0.86 -35.72
CA LYS A 7 -26.50 1.24 -34.44
C LYS A 7 -27.59 1.26 -33.38
N HIS A 8 -27.76 0.16 -32.65
CA HIS A 8 -28.48 0.21 -31.37
C HIS A 8 -27.60 0.97 -30.37
N SER A 9 -27.89 2.25 -30.12
CA SER A 9 -27.34 2.94 -28.95
C SER A 9 -28.12 2.48 -27.74
N PHE A 10 -27.64 1.46 -27.04
CA PHE A 10 -28.11 1.17 -25.69
C PHE A 10 -27.62 2.29 -24.77
N SER A 11 -28.53 3.20 -24.38
CA SER A 11 -28.24 4.17 -23.33
C SER A 11 -28.28 3.44 -21.99
N TYR A 12 -27.13 3.35 -21.33
CA TYR A 12 -27.07 2.83 -19.97
C TYR A 12 -27.77 3.80 -19.00
N GLU A 13 -28.71 3.27 -18.23
CA GLU A 13 -29.36 3.99 -17.13
C GLU A 13 -28.86 3.44 -15.79
N ASN A 14 -28.52 4.34 -14.86
CA ASN A 14 -27.96 3.95 -13.57
C ASN A 14 -29.07 3.32 -12.69
N PRO A 15 -28.85 2.13 -12.08
CA PRO A 15 -29.83 1.44 -11.25
C PRO A 15 -30.40 2.30 -10.12
N LEU A 16 -29.56 3.15 -9.50
CA LEU A 16 -30.01 4.03 -8.44
C LEU A 16 -30.95 5.13 -8.97
N THR A 17 -30.69 5.67 -10.15
CA THR A 17 -31.54 6.70 -10.76
C THR A 17 -32.91 6.15 -11.18
N LEU A 18 -32.96 4.86 -11.53
CA LEU A 18 -34.22 4.15 -11.79
C LEU A 18 -35.03 3.92 -10.51
N GLN A 19 -34.36 3.78 -9.37
CA GLN A 19 -34.99 3.37 -8.12
C GLN A 19 -35.32 4.54 -7.18
N PHE A 20 -34.46 5.56 -7.10
CA PHE A 20 -34.62 6.67 -6.17
C PHE A 20 -34.98 7.96 -6.90
N THR A 21 -35.99 8.65 -6.39
CA THR A 21 -36.49 9.87 -7.03
C THR A 21 -35.53 11.06 -6.86
N PRO A 22 -35.63 12.11 -7.69
CA PRO A 22 -34.91 13.35 -7.49
C PRO A 22 -35.17 13.99 -6.10
N GLU A 23 -36.37 13.80 -5.54
CA GLU A 23 -36.74 14.29 -4.21
C GLU A 23 -35.93 13.56 -3.13
N PHE A 24 -35.72 12.26 -3.26
CA PHE A 24 -34.85 11.49 -2.36
C PHE A 24 -33.43 12.07 -2.37
N GLN A 25 -32.86 12.33 -3.55
CA GLN A 25 -31.50 12.91 -3.64
C GLN A 25 -31.42 14.30 -3.00
N LYS A 26 -32.48 15.12 -3.13
CA LYS A 26 -32.59 16.43 -2.49
C LYS A 26 -32.68 16.32 -0.95
N ALA A 27 -33.30 15.27 -0.43
CA ALA A 27 -33.43 15.05 1.01
C ALA A 27 -32.12 14.63 1.71
N ILE A 28 -31.11 14.18 0.96
CA ILE A 28 -29.81 13.81 1.54
C ILE A 28 -29.13 15.07 2.14
N PRO A 29 -28.71 15.06 3.42
CA PRO A 29 -28.18 16.25 4.07
C PRO A 29 -26.76 16.59 3.58
N GLU A 30 -26.37 17.86 3.77
CA GLU A 30 -25.02 18.37 3.47
C GLU A 30 -24.12 18.33 4.71
N THR A 31 -24.26 17.30 5.52
CA THR A 31 -23.53 17.10 6.78
C THR A 31 -22.52 15.97 6.67
N PRO A 32 -21.48 15.95 7.52
CA PRO A 32 -20.65 14.76 7.68
C PRO A 32 -21.47 13.60 8.21
N GLY A 33 -21.13 12.37 7.83
CA GLY A 33 -21.88 11.21 8.27
C GLY A 33 -21.39 9.89 7.71
N VAL A 34 -22.04 8.81 8.12
CA VAL A 34 -21.85 7.46 7.59
C VAL A 34 -23.09 7.06 6.80
N TYR A 35 -22.92 6.47 5.62
CA TYR A 35 -24.03 5.94 4.81
C TYR A 35 -23.92 4.43 4.67
N LEU A 36 -25.07 3.78 4.55
CA LEU A 36 -25.22 2.33 4.39
C LEU A 36 -26.06 2.05 3.15
N MET A 37 -25.58 1.14 2.32
CA MET A 37 -26.30 0.60 1.16
C MET A 37 -26.68 -0.84 1.46
N LYS A 38 -27.94 -1.20 1.20
CA LYS A 38 -28.51 -2.50 1.58
C LYS A 38 -29.29 -3.14 0.44
N SER A 39 -29.34 -4.48 0.40
CA SER A 39 -30.16 -5.25 -0.53
C SER A 39 -31.61 -5.39 -0.07
N THR A 40 -32.44 -6.07 -0.86
CA THR A 40 -33.87 -6.33 -0.59
C THR A 40 -34.15 -6.99 0.76
N ASP A 41 -33.22 -7.81 1.25
CA ASP A 41 -33.31 -8.58 2.49
C ASP A 41 -32.74 -7.82 3.71
N ASP A 42 -32.52 -6.51 3.58
CA ASP A 42 -31.87 -5.64 4.59
C ASP A 42 -30.40 -5.99 4.88
N THR A 43 -29.78 -6.89 4.11
CA THR A 43 -28.35 -7.17 4.19
C THR A 43 -27.55 -5.93 3.80
N ILE A 44 -26.66 -5.48 4.69
CA ILE A 44 -25.79 -4.34 4.45
C ILE A 44 -24.71 -4.76 3.44
N LEU A 45 -24.75 -4.16 2.26
CA LEU A 45 -23.84 -4.41 1.14
C LEU A 45 -22.59 -3.55 1.24
N TYR A 46 -22.74 -2.29 1.64
CA TYR A 46 -21.67 -1.31 1.73
C TYR A 46 -21.92 -0.27 2.82
N ILE A 47 -20.85 0.20 3.45
CA ILE A 47 -20.79 1.25 4.46
C ILE A 47 -19.68 2.22 4.06
N GLY A 48 -19.91 3.53 4.11
CA GLY A 48 -18.86 4.51 3.85
C GLY A 48 -19.05 5.81 4.63
N LYS A 49 -17.94 6.50 4.90
CA LYS A 49 -17.96 7.85 5.49
C LYS A 49 -17.98 8.97 4.45
N ALA A 50 -18.58 10.10 4.81
CA ALA A 50 -18.67 11.29 3.96
C ALA A 50 -18.36 12.57 4.76
N LYS A 51 -17.68 13.53 4.12
CA LYS A 51 -17.60 14.92 4.62
C LYS A 51 -18.92 15.67 4.39
N SER A 52 -19.59 15.35 3.29
CA SER A 52 -20.95 15.77 2.94
C SER A 52 -21.66 14.55 2.36
N LEU A 53 -22.69 14.08 3.05
CA LEU A 53 -23.51 12.93 2.62
C LEU A 53 -24.08 13.17 1.22
N ARG A 54 -24.61 14.38 0.94
CA ARG A 54 -25.11 14.76 -0.38
C ARG A 54 -24.06 14.58 -1.45
N THR A 55 -22.91 15.22 -1.32
CA THR A 55 -21.85 15.17 -2.33
C THR A 55 -21.41 13.74 -2.60
N ARG A 56 -21.22 12.94 -1.54
CA ARG A 56 -20.72 11.58 -1.64
C ARG A 56 -21.74 10.64 -2.28
N LEU A 57 -23.01 10.70 -1.87
CA LEU A 57 -24.06 9.84 -2.42
C LEU A 57 -24.39 10.21 -3.87
N SER A 58 -24.42 11.51 -4.22
CA SER A 58 -24.63 11.97 -5.59
C SER A 58 -23.60 11.42 -6.59
N CYS A 59 -22.37 11.12 -6.16
CA CYS A 59 -21.38 10.48 -7.03
C CYS A 59 -21.87 9.12 -7.57
N TYR A 60 -22.54 8.30 -6.75
CA TYR A 60 -23.01 6.97 -7.16
C TYR A 60 -24.13 7.03 -8.20
N PHE A 61 -24.99 8.05 -8.14
CA PHE A 61 -26.06 8.29 -9.12
C PHE A 61 -25.53 8.68 -10.51
N GLN A 62 -24.27 9.12 -10.60
CA GLN A 62 -23.62 9.54 -11.83
C GLN A 62 -22.69 8.47 -12.44
N MET A 63 -22.49 7.34 -11.73
CA MET A 63 -21.60 6.26 -12.16
C MET A 63 -22.14 5.55 -13.40
N LYS A 64 -21.21 5.13 -14.28
CA LYS A 64 -21.49 4.45 -15.55
C LYS A 64 -20.49 3.30 -15.77
N PRO A 65 -20.90 2.21 -16.45
CA PRO A 65 -20.02 1.14 -16.89
C PRO A 65 -18.85 1.68 -17.74
N GLY A 66 -17.70 1.01 -17.67
CA GLY A 66 -16.48 1.40 -18.40
C GLY A 66 -15.72 2.60 -17.82
N ARG A 67 -16.30 3.33 -16.87
CA ARG A 67 -15.62 4.38 -16.07
C ARG A 67 -15.55 4.06 -14.59
N THR A 68 -16.29 3.05 -14.15
CA THR A 68 -16.42 2.62 -12.76
C THR A 68 -16.05 1.14 -12.71
N GLU A 69 -15.43 0.70 -11.61
CA GLU A 69 -15.07 -0.70 -11.40
C GLU A 69 -16.32 -1.60 -11.44
N ASP A 70 -16.22 -2.74 -12.12
CA ASP A 70 -17.35 -3.65 -12.33
C ASP A 70 -17.97 -4.13 -11.00
N ARG A 71 -17.16 -4.32 -9.96
CA ARG A 71 -17.64 -4.67 -8.61
C ARG A 71 -18.53 -3.60 -7.98
N ILE A 72 -18.22 -2.33 -8.20
CA ILE A 72 -19.06 -1.22 -7.71
C ILE A 72 -20.37 -1.21 -8.52
N MET A 73 -20.30 -1.45 -9.83
CA MET A 73 -21.50 -1.53 -10.67
C MET A 73 -22.42 -2.66 -10.22
N GLU A 74 -21.86 -3.86 -9.98
CA GLU A 74 -22.57 -5.02 -9.47
C GLU A 74 -23.24 -4.76 -8.12
N MET A 75 -22.54 -4.07 -7.20
CA MET A 75 -23.11 -3.63 -5.94
C MET A 75 -24.34 -2.75 -6.16
N LEU A 76 -24.22 -1.73 -7.02
CA LEU A 76 -25.29 -0.75 -7.28
C LEU A 76 -26.55 -1.39 -7.84
N GLU A 77 -26.43 -2.47 -8.62
CA GLU A 77 -27.58 -3.24 -9.10
C GLU A 77 -28.35 -3.95 -7.97
N GLN A 78 -27.66 -4.31 -6.90
CA GLN A 78 -28.24 -5.00 -5.74
C GLN A 78 -28.77 -4.05 -4.67
N VAL A 79 -28.33 -2.79 -4.64
CA VAL A 79 -28.82 -1.81 -3.68
C VAL A 79 -30.32 -1.61 -3.85
N LYS A 80 -31.04 -1.65 -2.74
CA LYS A 80 -32.47 -1.35 -2.65
C LYS A 80 -32.82 -0.31 -1.61
N PHE A 81 -31.98 -0.18 -0.59
CA PHE A 81 -32.14 0.83 0.45
C PHE A 81 -30.84 1.57 0.69
N ILE A 82 -30.95 2.87 0.89
CA ILE A 82 -29.85 3.74 1.31
C ILE A 82 -30.29 4.44 2.60
N SER A 83 -29.44 4.38 3.62
CA SER A 83 -29.67 5.03 4.92
C SER A 83 -28.38 5.72 5.40
N TRP A 84 -28.48 6.63 6.37
CA TRP A 84 -27.33 7.37 6.89
C TRP A 84 -27.46 7.75 8.37
N GLU A 85 -26.30 7.95 9.01
CA GLU A 85 -26.12 8.53 10.34
C GLU A 85 -25.37 9.86 10.20
N GLU A 86 -25.98 10.97 10.63
CA GLU A 86 -25.32 12.29 10.63
C GLU A 86 -24.37 12.42 11.82
N HIS A 87 -23.22 13.05 11.59
CA HIS A 87 -22.23 13.31 12.63
C HIS A 87 -21.75 14.77 12.60
N PRO A 88 -21.47 15.38 13.78
CA PRO A 88 -20.96 16.74 13.88
C PRO A 88 -19.65 17.00 13.12
N THR A 89 -18.80 15.97 12.99
CA THR A 89 -17.47 16.11 12.38
C THR A 89 -17.12 14.90 11.50
N GLU A 90 -16.22 15.12 10.52
CA GLU A 90 -15.65 14.03 9.72
C GLU A 90 -14.92 12.99 10.59
N ALA A 91 -14.25 13.42 11.66
CA ALA A 91 -13.51 12.53 12.55
C ALA A 91 -14.45 11.55 13.30
N GLN A 92 -15.61 12.03 13.74
CA GLN A 92 -16.62 11.18 14.37
C GLN A 92 -17.27 10.23 13.36
N ALA A 93 -17.59 10.71 12.15
CA ALA A 93 -18.08 9.84 11.07
C ALA A 93 -17.07 8.73 10.73
N LEU A 94 -15.77 9.05 10.71
CA LEU A 94 -14.71 8.07 10.49
C LEU A 94 -14.65 7.03 11.62
N LEU A 95 -14.76 7.44 12.88
CA LEU A 95 -14.76 6.50 14.00
C LEU A 95 -15.97 5.55 13.89
N ARG A 96 -17.15 6.11 13.63
CA ARG A 96 -18.39 5.34 13.51
C ARG A 96 -18.37 4.37 12.33
N GLU A 97 -17.86 4.79 11.18
CA GLU A 97 -17.67 3.90 10.02
C GLU A 97 -16.79 2.71 10.39
N ASN A 98 -15.65 2.95 11.05
CA ASN A 98 -14.75 1.89 11.46
C ASN A 98 -15.42 0.89 12.41
N GLU A 99 -16.19 1.38 13.39
CA GLU A 99 -16.97 0.51 14.29
C GLU A 99 -17.93 -0.40 13.52
N LEU A 100 -18.71 0.18 12.60
CA LEU A 100 -19.69 -0.54 11.80
C LEU A 100 -19.03 -1.54 10.83
N LEU A 101 -17.95 -1.14 10.16
CA LEU A 101 -17.17 -2.02 9.28
C LEU A 101 -16.61 -3.21 10.05
N HIS A 102 -16.12 -3.00 11.28
CA HIS A 102 -15.61 -4.07 12.12
C HIS A 102 -16.71 -5.06 12.56
N ALA A 103 -17.89 -4.54 12.89
CA ALA A 103 -19.03 -5.34 13.35
C ALA A 103 -19.68 -6.14 12.22
N ILE A 104 -19.88 -5.52 11.05
CA ILE A 104 -20.75 -6.05 9.99
C ILE A 104 -19.95 -6.72 8.86
N ARG A 105 -18.78 -6.17 8.51
CA ARG A 105 -17.95 -6.60 7.36
C ARG A 105 -18.75 -6.81 6.06
N PRO A 106 -19.36 -5.75 5.51
CA PRO A 106 -20.20 -5.86 4.32
C PRO A 106 -19.46 -6.44 3.10
N PRO A 107 -20.14 -7.17 2.20
CA PRO A 107 -19.52 -7.88 1.08
C PRO A 107 -18.89 -6.95 0.03
N TYR A 108 -19.46 -5.76 -0.19
CA TYR A 108 -18.93 -4.78 -1.16
C TYR A 108 -18.09 -3.69 -0.50
N ASN A 109 -18.09 -3.62 0.83
CA ASN A 109 -16.85 -3.23 1.48
C ASN A 109 -15.86 -4.36 1.19
N ILE A 110 -15.21 -4.22 0.03
CA ILE A 110 -13.76 -4.23 0.07
C ILE A 110 -13.46 -3.31 1.26
N ALA A 111 -13.25 -3.92 2.45
CA ALA A 111 -12.05 -3.61 3.16
C ALA A 111 -11.06 -3.38 2.04
N ASP A 112 -10.46 -2.21 1.95
CA ASP A 112 -9.16 -2.13 1.32
C ASP A 112 -8.43 -3.32 1.92
N THR A 113 -8.46 -4.41 1.16
CA THR A 113 -8.54 -5.74 1.77
C THR A 113 -7.14 -5.78 2.28
N HIS A 114 -6.97 -5.96 3.57
CA HIS A 114 -5.70 -5.67 4.23
C HIS A 114 -4.46 -6.34 3.57
N GLU A 115 -4.60 -7.10 2.49
CA GLU A 115 -3.54 -7.58 1.64
C GLU A 115 -3.06 -6.57 0.55
N ASP A 116 -3.84 -5.60 0.06
CA ASP A 116 -3.37 -4.61 -0.94
C ASP A 116 -2.84 -3.29 -0.35
N SER A 117 -3.25 -2.91 0.86
CA SER A 117 -2.67 -1.76 1.60
C SER A 117 -1.26 -2.05 2.12
N TYR A 118 -0.85 -3.30 2.06
CA TYR A 118 0.41 -3.79 2.58
C TYR A 118 1.32 -4.26 1.46
N LEU A 119 2.63 -4.22 1.77
CA LEU A 119 3.65 -4.70 0.86
C LEU A 119 4.56 -5.69 1.56
N TYR A 120 5.01 -6.65 0.77
CA TYR A 120 6.05 -7.60 1.10
C TYR A 120 7.24 -7.35 0.18
N LEU A 121 8.43 -7.53 0.72
CA LEU A 121 9.68 -7.47 -0.04
C LEU A 121 10.36 -8.83 0.05
N GLY A 122 10.62 -9.44 -1.10
CA GLY A 122 11.45 -10.63 -1.23
C GLY A 122 12.85 -10.26 -1.66
N VAL A 123 13.85 -10.92 -1.08
CA VAL A 123 15.24 -10.89 -1.55
C VAL A 123 15.71 -12.33 -1.78
N LYS A 124 16.37 -12.57 -2.93
CA LYS A 124 16.92 -13.87 -3.30
C LYS A 124 18.27 -13.70 -3.97
N GLU A 125 19.26 -14.49 -3.59
CA GLU A 125 20.49 -14.63 -4.37
C GLU A 125 20.21 -15.42 -5.65
N VAL A 126 20.61 -14.86 -6.79
CA VAL A 126 20.47 -15.49 -8.11
C VAL A 126 21.84 -15.99 -8.54
N THR A 127 22.06 -17.30 -8.43
CA THR A 127 23.25 -17.94 -8.98
C THR A 127 23.19 -17.89 -10.51
N SER A 128 24.11 -17.14 -11.13
CA SER A 128 24.37 -17.23 -12.57
C SER A 128 25.47 -18.26 -12.80
N SER A 129 25.37 -19.05 -13.87
CA SER A 129 26.36 -20.06 -14.28
C SER A 129 27.78 -19.50 -14.46
N ASP A 130 27.91 -18.16 -14.59
CA ASP A 130 29.16 -17.43 -14.82
C ASP A 130 29.90 -16.99 -13.53
N ASN A 131 29.37 -17.27 -12.33
CA ASN A 131 29.99 -16.87 -11.05
C ASN A 131 31.32 -17.59 -10.72
N ALA A 132 31.83 -18.42 -11.62
CA ALA A 132 33.08 -19.18 -11.44
C ALA A 132 34.36 -18.32 -11.44
N LYS A 133 34.29 -17.02 -11.74
CA LYS A 133 35.50 -16.18 -11.89
C LYS A 133 35.85 -15.29 -10.69
N ASN A 134 34.94 -15.05 -9.73
CA ASN A 134 35.24 -14.37 -8.46
C ASN A 134 34.12 -14.61 -7.41
N PRO A 135 34.11 -15.78 -6.74
CA PRO A 135 32.99 -16.19 -5.88
C PRO A 135 32.88 -15.44 -4.53
N GLY A 136 33.82 -14.54 -4.19
CA GLY A 136 33.94 -13.99 -2.82
C GLY A 136 33.38 -12.58 -2.57
N ALA A 137 33.35 -11.69 -3.58
CA ALA A 137 33.22 -10.25 -3.32
C ALA A 137 31.81 -9.67 -3.54
N SER A 138 31.05 -10.18 -4.52
CA SER A 138 29.76 -9.63 -4.92
C SER A 138 28.69 -10.73 -5.02
N LEU A 139 27.46 -10.36 -4.69
CA LEU A 139 26.25 -11.16 -4.82
C LEU A 139 25.40 -10.58 -5.94
N LYS A 140 24.71 -11.45 -6.67
CA LYS A 140 23.62 -11.02 -7.54
C LYS A 140 22.31 -11.25 -6.83
N LEU A 141 21.64 -10.16 -6.45
CA LEU A 141 20.37 -10.21 -5.73
C LEU A 141 19.20 -9.89 -6.65
N GLU A 142 18.10 -10.63 -6.51
CA GLU A 142 16.79 -10.27 -7.01
C GLU A 142 15.92 -9.75 -5.86
N PHE A 143 15.50 -8.50 -6.01
CA PHE A 143 14.49 -7.86 -5.19
C PHE A 143 13.12 -8.02 -5.84
N ARG A 144 12.12 -8.38 -5.03
CA ARG A 144 10.74 -8.52 -5.47
C ARG A 144 9.79 -7.82 -4.53
N LEU A 145 9.12 -6.78 -5.01
CA LEU A 145 8.00 -6.19 -4.30
C LEU A 145 6.73 -7.01 -4.60
N SER A 146 5.86 -7.21 -3.62
CA SER A 146 4.64 -8.01 -3.77
C SER A 146 3.52 -7.51 -2.86
N ASN A 147 2.27 -7.66 -3.31
CA ASN A 147 1.10 -7.47 -2.44
C ASN A 147 0.81 -8.73 -1.59
N CYS A 148 1.37 -9.89 -1.95
CA CYS A 148 1.15 -11.14 -1.24
C CYS A 148 2.44 -11.74 -0.67
N ARG A 149 2.29 -12.50 0.42
CA ARG A 149 3.37 -13.20 1.13
C ARG A 149 3.90 -14.43 0.37
N GLU A 150 3.16 -14.90 -0.64
CA GLU A 150 3.39 -16.18 -1.31
C GLU A 150 4.69 -16.25 -2.12
N ILE A 151 5.40 -15.14 -2.31
CA ILE A 151 6.76 -15.16 -2.88
C ILE A 151 7.76 -16.01 -2.07
N SER A 152 7.44 -16.35 -0.82
CA SER A 152 8.24 -17.30 -0.01
C SER A 152 8.33 -18.70 -0.63
N SER A 153 7.30 -19.19 -1.34
CA SER A 153 7.33 -20.49 -2.00
C SER A 153 8.29 -20.56 -3.19
N GLN A 154 8.79 -19.40 -3.65
CA GLN A 154 9.70 -19.27 -4.80
C GLN A 154 11.19 -19.14 -4.36
N GLY A 155 11.46 -19.39 -3.07
CA GLY A 155 12.81 -19.35 -2.50
C GLY A 155 13.32 -17.95 -2.13
N PHE A 156 12.43 -16.96 -1.99
CA PHE A 156 12.79 -15.64 -1.49
C PHE A 156 12.81 -15.61 0.04
N GLU A 157 13.77 -14.90 0.63
CA GLU A 157 13.61 -14.42 2.00
C GLU A 157 12.65 -13.23 1.99
N VAL A 158 11.54 -13.37 2.71
CA VAL A 158 10.43 -12.41 2.67
C VAL A 158 10.41 -11.55 3.92
N PHE A 159 10.23 -10.25 3.70
CA PHE A 159 10.11 -9.20 4.70
C PHE A 159 8.75 -8.50 4.55
N GLY A 160 8.18 -8.04 5.65
CA GLY A 160 6.81 -7.54 5.73
C GLY A 160 6.11 -8.05 7.00
N CYS A 161 4.83 -7.79 7.20
CA CYS A 161 3.85 -7.10 6.35
C CYS A 161 3.97 -5.58 6.54
N PHE A 162 4.41 -4.82 5.53
CA PHE A 162 4.67 -3.38 5.70
C PHE A 162 3.42 -2.55 5.41
N LYS A 163 3.00 -1.76 6.41
CA LYS A 163 1.94 -0.75 6.26
C LYS A 163 2.49 0.47 5.52
N HIS A 164 1.62 1.38 5.08
CA HIS A 164 1.98 2.62 4.37
C HIS A 164 2.53 2.40 2.96
N ARG A 165 1.81 1.61 2.14
CA ARG A 165 2.13 1.29 0.74
C ARG A 165 2.90 2.37 -0.02
N SER A 166 2.38 3.59 -0.11
CA SER A 166 3.02 4.68 -0.88
C SER A 166 4.41 5.04 -0.36
N LYS A 167 4.58 5.14 0.96
CA LYS A 167 5.88 5.43 1.59
C LYS A 167 6.85 4.26 1.41
N ILE A 168 6.37 3.02 1.51
CA ILE A 168 7.17 1.82 1.26
C ILE A 168 7.65 1.76 -0.19
N LYS A 169 6.79 2.09 -1.17
CA LYS A 169 7.17 2.12 -2.60
C LYS A 169 8.27 3.14 -2.87
N VAL A 170 8.11 4.37 -2.37
CA VAL A 170 9.10 5.45 -2.54
C VAL A 170 10.42 5.09 -1.85
N GLY A 171 10.33 4.61 -0.61
CA GLY A 171 11.46 4.10 0.17
C GLY A 171 12.24 2.99 -0.54
N TYR A 172 11.53 1.99 -1.06
CA TYR A 172 12.11 0.88 -1.79
C TYR A 172 12.82 1.33 -3.07
N THR A 173 12.22 2.22 -3.86
CA THR A 173 12.89 2.77 -5.05
C THR A 173 14.16 3.54 -4.69
N ALA A 174 14.14 4.33 -3.61
CA ALA A 174 15.33 5.02 -3.11
C ALA A 174 16.40 4.04 -2.64
N LEU A 175 16.04 2.96 -1.94
CA LEU A 175 16.97 1.89 -1.56
C LEU A 175 17.67 1.29 -2.78
N LEU A 176 16.92 0.99 -3.84
CA LEU A 176 17.51 0.47 -5.09
C LEU A 176 18.44 1.49 -5.77
N ARG A 177 18.10 2.79 -5.72
CA ARG A 177 18.95 3.86 -6.25
C ARG A 177 20.26 4.00 -5.46
N LEU A 178 20.21 3.93 -4.13
CA LEU A 178 21.42 3.96 -3.30
C LEU A 178 22.31 2.74 -3.55
N ILE A 179 21.72 1.54 -3.62
CA ILE A 179 22.46 0.32 -3.99
C ILE A 179 23.15 0.50 -5.34
N TYR A 180 22.42 1.00 -6.34
CA TYR A 180 22.98 1.24 -7.67
C TYR A 180 24.12 2.27 -7.65
N ALA A 181 23.93 3.39 -6.92
CA ALA A 181 24.92 4.46 -6.82
C ALA A 181 26.21 4.00 -6.12
N CYS A 182 26.09 3.16 -5.09
CA CYS A 182 27.26 2.57 -4.40
C CYS A 182 28.01 1.57 -5.29
N SER A 183 27.30 0.87 -6.18
CA SER A 183 27.89 -0.12 -7.11
C SER A 183 28.40 0.50 -8.43
N LEU A 184 28.32 1.82 -8.60
CA LEU A 184 28.64 2.47 -9.87
C LEU A 184 30.16 2.59 -10.08
N SER A 185 30.66 1.85 -11.06
CA SER A 185 32.06 1.91 -11.54
C SER A 185 32.21 2.59 -12.90
N ARG A 186 31.17 3.27 -13.40
CA ARG A 186 31.13 3.86 -14.75
C ARG A 186 31.38 5.38 -14.74
N PRO A 187 32.00 5.92 -15.81
CA PRO A 187 32.38 7.35 -15.88
C PRO A 187 31.21 8.33 -16.09
N ARG A 188 30.00 7.84 -16.42
CA ARG A 188 28.79 8.67 -16.52
C ARG A 188 27.72 8.15 -15.59
N PHE A 189 27.31 9.01 -14.65
CA PHE A 189 26.25 8.70 -13.71
C PHE A 189 24.88 8.85 -14.38
N SER A 190 24.13 7.75 -14.43
CA SER A 190 22.72 7.75 -14.81
C SER A 190 22.03 6.55 -14.19
N TYR A 191 20.85 6.79 -13.60
CA TYR A 191 20.04 5.71 -13.05
C TYR A 191 19.38 4.91 -14.19
N PRO A 192 19.33 3.55 -14.08
CA PRO A 192 18.55 2.72 -14.98
C PRO A 192 17.09 3.16 -14.99
N ALA A 193 16.46 3.21 -16.18
CA ALA A 193 15.08 3.69 -16.33
C ALA A 193 14.07 2.99 -15.40
N LYS A 194 14.33 1.74 -14.98
CA LYS A 194 13.48 1.00 -14.03
C LYS A 194 13.42 1.62 -12.63
N ILE A 195 14.46 2.33 -12.19
CA ILE A 195 14.55 2.96 -10.86
C ILE A 195 14.50 4.49 -10.93
N SER A 196 14.34 5.05 -12.13
CA SER A 196 14.14 6.50 -12.37
C SER A 196 12.67 6.89 -12.58
N ARG A 197 11.76 5.91 -12.62
CA ARG A 197 10.32 6.12 -12.85
C ARG A 197 9.58 6.41 -11.54
N ALA A 198 8.40 7.03 -11.66
CA ALA A 198 7.52 7.32 -10.51
C ALA A 198 7.00 6.06 -9.80
N SER A 199 6.90 4.91 -10.50
CA SER A 199 6.49 3.63 -9.92
C SER A 199 7.70 2.73 -9.66
N PRO A 200 7.76 2.02 -8.52
CA PRO A 200 8.86 1.11 -8.21
C PRO A 200 8.89 -0.07 -9.18
N PRO A 201 10.08 -0.64 -9.45
CA PRO A 201 10.17 -1.90 -10.16
C PRO A 201 9.71 -3.05 -9.24
N TRP A 202 8.68 -3.79 -9.66
CA TRP A 202 8.19 -4.96 -8.93
C TRP A 202 9.22 -6.09 -8.86
N ILE A 203 10.11 -6.18 -9.84
CA ILE A 203 11.25 -7.09 -9.87
C ILE A 203 12.48 -6.29 -10.29
N TYR A 204 13.56 -6.38 -9.52
CA TYR A 204 14.82 -5.71 -9.83
C TYR A 204 16.01 -6.58 -9.45
N GLN A 205 16.94 -6.75 -10.38
CA GLN A 205 18.18 -7.50 -10.14
C GLN A 205 19.37 -6.54 -10.14
N THR A 206 20.26 -6.72 -9.18
CA THR A 206 21.48 -5.91 -9.06
C THR A 206 22.62 -6.70 -8.44
N GLU A 207 23.84 -6.29 -8.75
CA GLU A 207 25.05 -6.61 -7.98
C GLU A 207 24.95 -5.94 -6.61
N PHE A 208 25.44 -6.63 -5.58
CA PHE A 208 25.42 -6.17 -4.19
C PHE A 208 26.66 -6.70 -3.44
N PRO A 209 27.42 -5.85 -2.71
CA PRO A 209 28.60 -6.29 -1.99
C PRO A 209 28.29 -7.37 -0.95
N ARG A 210 29.02 -8.49 -0.99
CA ARG A 210 28.78 -9.62 -0.07
C ARG A 210 29.02 -9.23 1.40
N ALA A 211 29.95 -8.33 1.65
CA ALA A 211 30.23 -7.79 2.99
C ALA A 211 29.01 -7.09 3.63
N TRP A 212 28.10 -6.54 2.82
CA TRP A 212 26.92 -5.83 3.31
C TRP A 212 25.68 -6.73 3.42
N GLU A 213 25.77 -8.01 3.06
CA GLU A 213 24.62 -8.94 3.04
C GLU A 213 23.93 -8.99 4.41
N LYS A 214 24.70 -9.19 5.47
CA LYS A 214 24.17 -9.21 6.83
C LYS A 214 23.49 -7.90 7.22
N LEU A 215 24.07 -6.76 6.82
CA LEU A 215 23.52 -5.43 7.10
C LEU A 215 22.20 -5.21 6.37
N LEU A 216 22.09 -5.64 5.12
CA LEU A 216 20.83 -5.65 4.37
C LEU A 216 19.77 -6.49 5.07
N MET A 217 20.12 -7.70 5.51
CA MET A 217 19.18 -8.56 6.21
C MET A 217 18.74 -7.98 7.56
N ASP A 218 19.65 -7.40 8.34
CA ASP A 218 19.32 -6.77 9.62
C ASP A 218 18.47 -5.49 9.43
N PHE A 219 18.74 -4.73 8.36
CA PHE A 219 17.92 -3.59 7.94
C PHE A 219 16.48 -4.01 7.60
N LEU A 220 16.32 -5.00 6.71
CA LEU A 220 15.00 -5.48 6.28
C LEU A 220 14.25 -6.24 7.39
N LYS A 221 14.96 -6.80 8.37
CA LYS A 221 14.39 -7.39 9.59
C LYS A 221 14.00 -6.35 10.64
N GLY A 222 14.36 -5.07 10.45
CA GLY A 222 14.06 -3.97 11.36
C GLY A 222 14.96 -3.91 12.60
N ARG A 223 16.11 -4.59 12.56
CA ARG A 223 17.02 -4.74 13.71
C ARG A 223 18.04 -3.61 13.79
N SER A 224 18.52 -3.10 12.66
CA SER A 224 19.57 -2.09 12.61
C SER A 224 19.49 -1.28 11.32
N GLU A 225 19.73 0.02 11.40
CA GLU A 225 19.86 0.90 10.23
C GLU A 225 21.31 1.07 9.74
N ALA A 226 22.26 0.29 10.29
CA ALA A 226 23.70 0.41 10.00
C ALA A 226 24.06 0.33 8.50
N LEU A 227 23.24 -0.31 7.67
CA LEU A 227 23.41 -0.30 6.21
C LEU A 227 23.51 1.12 5.62
N LEU A 228 22.79 2.09 6.20
CA LEU A 228 22.84 3.48 5.74
C LEU A 228 24.20 4.14 5.94
N HIS A 229 24.94 3.72 6.98
CA HIS A 229 26.30 4.23 7.22
C HIS A 229 27.24 3.75 6.12
N GLU A 230 27.19 2.46 5.77
CA GLU A 230 27.96 1.91 4.66
C GLU A 230 27.64 2.59 3.32
N PHE A 231 26.37 2.87 3.06
CA PHE A 231 26.00 3.65 1.87
C PHE A 231 26.60 5.05 1.89
N LEU A 232 26.53 5.76 3.02
CA LEU A 232 27.13 7.10 3.12
C LEU A 232 28.64 7.07 2.89
N GLU A 233 29.36 6.15 3.53
CA GLU A 233 30.81 6.00 3.37
C GLU A 233 31.18 5.65 1.93
N ALA A 234 30.46 4.71 1.30
CA ALA A 234 30.69 4.32 -0.08
C ALA A 234 30.38 5.44 -1.08
N LEU A 235 29.30 6.20 -0.88
CA LEU A 235 28.98 7.34 -1.72
C LEU A 235 30.03 8.44 -1.58
N LEU A 236 30.45 8.77 -0.36
CA LEU A 236 31.48 9.80 -0.11
C LEU A 236 32.83 9.43 -0.70
N SER A 237 33.14 8.13 -0.78
CA SER A 237 34.36 7.60 -1.35
C SER A 237 34.27 7.38 -2.88
N ASN A 238 33.13 7.65 -3.51
CA ASN A 238 32.92 7.43 -4.93
C ASN A 238 33.08 8.73 -5.75
N ASP A 239 34.29 8.92 -6.28
CA ASP A 239 34.63 10.08 -7.13
C ASP A 239 33.82 10.15 -8.45
N ASN A 240 33.13 9.08 -8.84
CA ASN A 240 32.32 9.05 -10.06
C ASN A 240 30.93 9.70 -9.87
N ILE A 241 30.57 10.11 -8.65
CA ILE A 241 29.27 10.74 -8.38
C ILE A 241 29.35 12.24 -8.70
N PRO A 242 28.60 12.74 -9.69
CA PRO A 242 28.63 14.15 -10.03
C PRO A 242 28.07 15.00 -8.88
N ARG A 243 28.65 16.19 -8.68
CA ARG A 243 28.28 17.06 -7.56
C ARG A 243 26.79 17.42 -7.53
N PHE A 244 26.15 17.54 -8.70
CA PHE A 244 24.73 17.88 -8.81
C PHE A 244 23.80 16.75 -8.33
N MET A 245 24.29 15.51 -8.17
CA MET A 245 23.49 14.39 -7.68
C MET A 245 23.34 14.38 -6.16
N TRP A 246 24.23 15.06 -5.43
CA TRP A 246 24.26 15.01 -3.96
C TRP A 246 22.94 15.38 -3.29
N PRO A 247 22.19 16.44 -3.69
CA PRO A 247 20.90 16.73 -3.08
C PRO A 247 19.90 15.58 -3.22
N SER A 248 19.86 14.93 -4.40
CA SER A 248 18.97 13.78 -4.61
C SER A 248 19.42 12.55 -3.82
N LEU A 249 20.72 12.32 -3.65
CA LEU A 249 21.24 11.20 -2.85
C LEU A 249 20.98 11.40 -1.36
N GLN A 250 21.10 12.65 -0.88
CA GLN A 250 20.75 13.00 0.49
C GLN A 250 19.26 12.77 0.77
N GLU A 251 18.39 13.20 -0.15
CA GLU A 251 16.95 12.91 -0.06
C GLU A 251 16.70 11.40 -0.05
N ASP A 252 17.39 10.64 -0.90
CA ASP A 252 17.25 9.17 -0.92
C ASP A 252 17.65 8.52 0.40
N ILE A 253 18.72 8.99 1.05
CA ILE A 253 19.13 8.51 2.38
C ILE A 253 18.04 8.77 3.41
N GLU A 254 17.46 9.97 3.45
CA GLU A 254 16.36 10.29 4.37
C GLU A 254 15.11 9.45 4.10
N VAL A 255 14.77 9.27 2.83
CA VAL A 255 13.65 8.44 2.37
C VAL A 255 13.84 6.96 2.76
N VAL A 256 15.06 6.43 2.65
CA VAL A 256 15.37 5.04 3.07
C VAL A 256 15.40 4.92 4.59
N ARG A 257 15.83 5.95 5.32
CA ARG A 257 15.67 5.98 6.78
C ARG A 257 14.20 5.98 7.20
N ALA A 258 13.35 6.73 6.49
CA ALA A 258 11.91 6.71 6.71
C ALA A 258 11.28 5.34 6.38
N LEU A 259 11.74 4.69 5.30
CA LEU A 259 11.37 3.31 4.98
C LEU A 259 11.67 2.37 6.15
N PHE A 260 12.88 2.43 6.70
CA PHE A 260 13.31 1.60 7.82
C PHE A 260 12.38 1.77 9.03
N LYS A 261 12.14 3.02 9.44
CA LYS A 261 11.31 3.36 10.60
C LYS A 261 9.86 2.89 10.42
N LEU A 262 9.23 3.22 9.29
CA LEU A 262 7.81 2.96 9.04
C LEU A 262 7.49 1.50 8.67
N GLY A 263 8.44 0.79 8.06
CA GLY A 263 8.27 -0.59 7.61
C GLY A 263 8.96 -1.61 8.53
N PRO A 264 10.23 -1.96 8.25
CA PRO A 264 10.97 -2.97 9.00
C PRO A 264 10.98 -2.78 10.52
N GLN A 265 11.37 -1.60 11.02
CA GLN A 265 11.55 -1.35 12.44
C GLN A 265 10.21 -1.36 13.19
N ALA A 266 9.18 -0.67 12.68
CA ALA A 266 7.85 -0.71 13.26
C ALA A 266 7.31 -2.14 13.36
N THR A 267 7.46 -2.93 12.30
CA THR A 267 7.03 -4.34 12.27
C THR A 267 7.83 -5.19 13.28
N TYR A 268 9.13 -4.96 13.40
CA TYR A 268 9.99 -5.63 14.38
C TYR A 268 9.58 -5.33 15.82
N GLN A 269 9.38 -4.05 16.14
CA GLN A 269 8.97 -3.60 17.47
C GLN A 269 7.58 -4.12 17.84
N LEU A 270 6.62 -4.06 16.91
CA LEU A 270 5.28 -4.62 17.11
C LEU A 270 5.34 -6.11 17.46
N LYS A 271 6.08 -6.91 16.67
CA LYS A 271 6.27 -8.34 16.97
C LYS A 271 6.89 -8.56 18.35
N ARG A 272 7.87 -7.74 18.74
CA ARG A 272 8.51 -7.84 20.06
C ARG A 272 7.55 -7.52 21.21
N ARG A 273 6.79 -6.44 21.12
CA ARG A 273 5.81 -6.05 22.14
C ARG A 273 4.76 -7.13 22.38
N HIS A 274 4.37 -7.83 21.31
CA HIS A 274 3.40 -8.92 21.34
C HIS A 274 4.01 -10.33 21.47
N GLY A 275 5.33 -10.44 21.74
CA GLY A 275 5.99 -11.74 21.94
C GLY A 275 5.96 -12.70 20.73
N LEU A 276 5.82 -12.17 19.51
CA LEU A 276 5.59 -12.96 18.31
C LEU A 276 6.90 -13.50 17.71
N LYS A 277 6.98 -14.83 17.55
CA LYS A 277 8.12 -15.51 16.91
C LYS A 277 7.99 -15.71 15.40
N VAL A 278 6.88 -15.28 14.80
CA VAL A 278 6.63 -15.47 13.36
C VAL A 278 7.56 -14.60 12.51
N LYS A 279 8.12 -15.19 11.44
CA LYS A 279 9.02 -14.48 10.52
C LYS A 279 8.32 -13.29 9.84
N VAL A 280 7.16 -13.56 9.22
CA VAL A 280 6.34 -12.59 8.48
C VAL A 280 4.91 -12.65 9.00
N LEU A 281 4.29 -11.50 9.22
CA LEU A 281 2.88 -11.38 9.60
C LEU A 281 1.98 -11.48 8.36
N SER A 282 0.77 -11.99 8.53
CA SER A 282 -0.29 -11.75 7.54
C SER A 282 -0.89 -10.37 7.75
N ALA A 283 -1.32 -9.73 6.68
CA ALA A 283 -2.21 -8.58 6.64
C ALA A 283 -3.23 -8.53 7.80
N ARG A 284 -4.17 -9.49 7.80
CA ARG A 284 -5.23 -9.60 8.84
C ARG A 284 -4.70 -9.63 10.28
N ARG A 285 -3.50 -10.19 10.48
CA ARG A 285 -2.88 -10.26 11.81
C ARG A 285 -2.20 -8.94 12.17
N MET A 286 -1.60 -8.27 11.20
CA MET A 286 -1.03 -6.93 11.36
C MET A 286 -2.09 -5.92 11.79
N ASP A 287 -3.25 -5.89 11.15
CA ASP A 287 -4.33 -4.97 11.52
C ASP A 287 -4.92 -5.23 12.90
N ARG A 288 -5.09 -6.51 13.26
CA ARG A 288 -5.55 -6.88 14.60
C ARG A 288 -4.62 -6.31 15.68
N LEU A 289 -3.31 -6.48 15.51
CA LEU A 289 -2.32 -6.01 16.48
C LEU A 289 -2.26 -4.48 16.56
N ILE A 290 -2.36 -3.79 15.42
CA ILE A 290 -2.40 -2.31 15.40
C ILE A 290 -3.66 -1.82 16.12
N HIS A 291 -4.80 -2.46 15.87
CA HIS A 291 -6.06 -2.09 16.53
C HIS A 291 -6.02 -2.31 18.04
N GLU A 292 -5.41 -3.41 18.48
CA GLU A 292 -5.16 -3.67 19.90
C GLU A 292 -4.29 -2.57 20.53
N GLU A 293 -3.21 -2.14 19.87
CA GLU A 293 -2.37 -1.04 20.38
C GLU A 293 -3.10 0.31 20.41
N LEU A 294 -3.93 0.62 19.41
CA LEU A 294 -4.73 1.85 19.40
C LEU A 294 -5.76 1.87 20.54
N ARG A 295 -6.42 0.73 20.81
CA ARG A 295 -7.36 0.61 21.94
C ARG A 295 -6.67 0.79 23.28
N LEU A 296 -5.50 0.15 23.47
CA LEU A 296 -4.71 0.30 24.70
C LEU A 296 -4.22 1.74 24.89
N GLY A 297 -3.80 2.40 23.80
CA GLY A 297 -3.40 3.81 23.82
C GLY A 297 -4.54 4.75 24.21
N MET A 298 -5.73 4.56 23.63
CA MET A 298 -6.92 5.35 23.97
C MET A 298 -7.39 5.13 25.42
N ALA A 299 -7.32 3.89 25.91
CA ALA A 299 -7.64 3.57 27.30
C ALA A 299 -6.68 4.23 28.30
N ALA A 300 -5.38 4.26 27.98
CA ALA A 300 -4.36 4.91 28.80
C ALA A 300 -4.47 6.45 28.81
N SER A 301 -4.93 7.07 27.71
CA SER A 301 -5.18 8.51 27.65
C SER A 301 -6.51 8.94 28.29
N GLY A 302 -7.49 8.03 28.37
CA GLY A 302 -8.80 8.30 28.99
C GLY A 302 -8.82 8.15 30.51
N SER A 303 -7.82 7.49 31.11
CA SER A 303 -7.66 7.38 32.57
C SER A 303 -6.89 8.55 33.21
N ALA A 304 -6.58 9.59 32.43
CA ALA A 304 -5.81 10.76 32.86
C ALA A 304 -6.65 12.06 32.90
N GLN A 305 -7.99 11.96 32.88
CA GLN A 305 -8.92 13.09 33.04
C GLN A 305 -9.80 12.89 34.28
#